data_AF-A0A1X7NUF7-F1
#
_entry.id   AF-A0A1X7NUF7-F1
#
_cell.length_a   1.000
_cell.length_b   1.000
_cell.length_c   1.000
_cell.angle_alpha   90.00
_cell.angle_beta   90.00
_cell.angle_gamma   90.00
#
_symmetry.space_group_name_H-M   'P 1'
#
loop_
_entity.id
_entity.type
_entity.pdbx_description
1 polymer ?
#
loop_
_entity_poly.entity_id
_entity_poly.type
_entity_poly.pdbx_seq_one_letter_code
_entity_poly.pdbx_strand_id
1 'polypeptide(L)'
;MPKSRSTFTTSDLSRKSGDIIAEAMRAPVTITQRNKPRLVLMNIEDFERLRAHGDTRKAYRIEDMPDELVKEIEAALDAYERDTKTDAA
;
A
#
# COMPACT_ATOMS: atom_id res chain seq x y z
N MET A 1 16.99 -6.24 12.89
CA MET A 1 16.05 -5.52 13.79
C MET A 1 15.49 -4.34 13.01
N PRO A 2 14.16 -4.18 12.85
CA PRO A 2 13.64 -2.97 12.23
C PRO A 2 14.00 -1.77 13.11
N LYS A 3 14.77 -0.82 12.56
CA LYS A 3 15.17 0.42 13.26
C LYS A 3 13.91 1.14 13.73
N SER A 4 13.90 1.61 14.99
CA SER A 4 12.76 2.30 15.59
C SER A 4 12.32 3.45 14.69
N ARG A 5 11.04 3.46 14.29
CA ARG A 5 10.43 4.61 13.61
C ARG A 5 10.51 5.82 14.53
N SER A 6 11.46 6.70 14.26
CA SER A 6 11.67 7.95 14.99
C SER A 6 10.40 8.78 14.89
N THR A 7 9.92 9.26 16.03
CA THR A 7 8.67 10.03 16.11
C THR A 7 8.99 11.44 16.58
N PHE A 8 8.52 12.42 15.83
CA PHE A 8 8.74 13.85 16.09
C PHE A 8 7.42 14.58 16.21
N THR A 9 7.38 15.68 16.94
CA THR A 9 6.22 16.57 16.95
C THR A 9 6.27 17.54 15.78
N THR A 10 5.15 18.18 15.46
CA THR A 10 5.11 19.30 14.49
C THR A 10 6.05 20.44 14.93
N SER A 11 6.20 20.66 16.24
CA SER A 11 7.12 21.66 16.79
C SER A 11 8.59 21.26 16.62
N ASP A 12 8.93 19.97 16.71
CA ASP A 12 10.29 19.49 16.42
C ASP A 12 10.63 19.69 14.94
N LEU A 13 9.69 19.37 14.04
CA LEU A 13 9.86 19.57 12.60
C LEU A 13 10.19 21.03 12.26
N SER A 14 9.53 21.99 12.91
CA SER A 14 9.80 23.42 12.70
C SER A 14 11.18 23.86 13.19
N ARG A 15 11.75 23.23 14.22
CA ARG A 15 13.00 23.66 14.87
C ARG A 15 14.22 22.89 14.40
N LYS A 16 14.03 21.65 13.96
CA LYS A 16 15.09 20.67 13.64
C LYS A 16 14.85 20.02 12.28
N SER A 17 14.30 20.77 11.33
CA SER A 17 13.91 20.24 10.01
C SER A 17 15.08 19.53 9.30
N GLY A 18 16.29 20.11 9.34
CA GLY A 18 17.48 19.51 8.72
C GLY A 18 17.81 18.11 9.25
N ASP A 19 17.86 17.95 10.57
CA ASP A 19 18.15 16.66 11.21
C ASP A 19 17.06 15.63 10.94
N ILE A 20 15.78 16.05 11.02
CA ILE A 20 14.62 15.18 10.78
C ILE A 20 14.57 14.75 9.30
N ILE A 21 14.91 15.63 8.37
CA ILE A 21 15.05 15.28 6.94
C ILE A 21 16.19 14.28 6.76
N ALA A 22 17.37 14.53 7.35
CA ALA A 22 18.51 13.62 7.25
C ALA A 22 18.19 12.22 7.82
N GLU A 23 17.36 12.14 8.87
CA GLU A 23 16.87 10.88 9.41
C GLU A 23 15.82 10.23 8.51
N ALA A 24 14.88 11.00 7.97
CA ALA A 24 13.87 10.53 7.03
C ALA A 24 14.47 9.97 5.72
N MET A 25 15.64 10.46 5.32
CA MET A 25 16.42 9.91 4.20
C MET A 25 16.98 8.51 4.47
N ARG A 26 17.14 8.12 5.75
CA ARG A 26 17.63 6.79 6.15
C ARG A 26 16.50 5.81 6.44
N ALA A 27 15.39 6.28 6.98
CA ALA A 27 14.20 5.49 7.26
C ALA A 27 12.97 6.40 7.46
N PRO A 28 11.74 5.94 7.17
CA PRO A 28 10.53 6.70 7.46
C PRO A 28 10.38 7.11 8.92
N VAL A 29 10.03 8.38 9.15
CA VAL A 29 9.80 8.96 10.47
C VAL A 29 8.35 9.43 10.62
N THR A 30 7.80 9.36 11.82
CA THR A 30 6.41 9.75 12.10
C THR A 30 6.35 11.17 12.65
N ILE A 31 5.49 12.01 12.10
CA ILE A 31 5.20 13.33 12.64
C ILE A 31 3.85 13.29 13.37
N THR A 32 3.88 13.74 14.62
CA THR A 32 2.71 13.84 15.49
C THR A 32 2.22 15.27 15.60
N GLN A 33 0.91 15.41 15.79
CA GLN A 33 0.25 16.67 16.09
C GLN A 33 -0.67 16.44 17.29
N ARG A 34 -0.53 17.26 18.34
CA ARG A 34 -1.26 17.08 19.62
C ARG A 34 -1.15 15.63 20.14
N ASN A 35 0.06 15.08 20.11
CA ASN A 35 0.40 13.71 20.53
C ASN A 35 -0.25 12.57 19.70
N LYS A 36 -0.91 12.88 18.59
CA LYS A 36 -1.46 11.86 17.67
C LYS A 36 -0.61 11.79 16.40
N PRO A 37 -0.29 10.58 15.88
CA PRO A 37 0.39 10.45 14.59
C PRO A 37 -0.51 10.99 13.48
N ARG A 38 0.02 11.83 12.61
CA ARG A 38 -0.74 12.45 11.51
C ARG A 38 -0.09 12.28 10.15
N LEU A 39 1.25 12.31 10.11
CA LEU A 39 2.01 12.27 8.88
C LEU A 39 3.19 11.33 9.04
N VAL A 40 3.70 10.84 7.90
CA VAL A 40 4.98 10.15 7.81
C VAL A 40 5.83 10.93 6.82
N LEU A 41 7.09 11.19 7.18
CA LEU A 41 8.10 11.73 6.27
C LEU A 41 9.04 10.61 5.86
N MET A 42 9.30 10.48 4.55
CA MET A 42 10.15 9.46 3.96
C MET A 42 10.73 9.96 2.64
N ASN A 43 11.72 9.24 2.09
CA ASN A 43 12.22 9.47 0.75
C ASN A 43 11.09 9.35 -0.29
N ILE A 44 11.12 10.20 -1.32
CA ILE A 44 10.18 10.17 -2.43
C ILE A 44 10.21 8.83 -3.18
N GLU A 45 11.38 8.21 -3.31
CA GLU A 45 11.49 6.89 -3.96
C GLU A 45 10.77 5.80 -3.16
N ASP A 46 10.84 5.86 -1.83
CA ASP A 46 10.14 4.92 -0.94
C ASP A 46 8.63 5.12 -1.05
N PHE A 47 8.19 6.37 -1.11
CA PHE A 47 6.78 6.72 -1.33
C PHE A 47 6.28 6.20 -2.68
N GLU A 48 7.02 6.41 -3.77
CA GLU A 48 6.62 5.92 -5.09
C GLU A 48 6.62 4.39 -5.18
N ARG A 49 7.57 3.69 -4.54
CA ARG A 49 7.51 2.22 -4.43
C ARG A 49 6.29 1.74 -3.66
N LEU A 50 5.98 2.36 -2.52
CA LEU A 50 4.76 2.05 -1.75
C LEU A 50 3.49 2.30 -2.56
N ARG A 51 3.46 3.41 -3.31
CA ARG A 51 2.34 3.75 -4.18
C ARG A 51 2.18 2.73 -5.32
N ALA A 52 3.28 2.33 -5.95
CA ALA A 52 3.29 1.31 -7.01
C ALA A 52 2.85 -0.07 -6.50
N HIS A 53 3.22 -0.45 -5.27
CA HIS A 53 2.73 -1.67 -4.63
C HIS A 53 1.30 -1.53 -4.06
N GLY A 54 0.81 -0.31 -3.88
CA GLY A 54 -0.53 -0.02 -3.37
C GLY A 54 -1.63 -0.17 -4.42
N ASP A 55 -1.30 -0.04 -5.71
CA ASP A 55 -2.23 -0.37 -6.80
C ASP A 55 -1.94 -1.79 -7.33
N THR A 56 -2.54 -2.78 -6.66
CA THR A 56 -2.41 -4.19 -7.06
C THR A 56 -3.32 -4.57 -8.23
N ARG A 57 -4.16 -3.65 -8.70
CA ARG A 57 -5.07 -3.89 -9.82
C ARG A 57 -4.26 -3.89 -11.11
N LYS A 58 -4.43 -4.94 -11.89
CA LYS A 58 -3.82 -5.09 -13.22
C LYS A 58 -4.93 -5.19 -14.24
N ALA A 59 -4.80 -4.44 -15.33
CA ALA A 59 -5.68 -4.55 -16.49
C ALA A 59 -4.95 -5.36 -17.56
N TYR A 60 -5.60 -6.40 -18.06
CA TYR A 60 -5.11 -7.24 -19.13
C TYR A 60 -6.05 -7.13 -20.33
N ARG A 61 -5.49 -7.18 -21.54
CA ARG A 61 -6.27 -7.54 -22.71
C ARG A 61 -6.55 -9.04 -22.65
N ILE A 62 -7.62 -9.49 -23.31
CA ILE A 62 -7.94 -10.93 -23.39
C ILE A 62 -6.75 -11.71 -23.97
N GLU A 63 -6.07 -11.15 -24.97
CA GLU A 63 -4.89 -11.75 -25.63
C GLU A 63 -3.64 -11.83 -24.74
N ASP A 64 -3.54 -10.98 -23.71
CA ASP A 64 -2.36 -10.86 -22.83
C ASP A 64 -2.65 -11.36 -21.40
N MET A 65 -3.80 -11.99 -21.19
CA MET A 65 -4.24 -12.42 -19.87
C MET A 65 -3.43 -13.64 -19.40
N PRO A 66 -2.88 -13.64 -18.17
CA PRO A 66 -2.18 -14.80 -17.64
C PRO A 66 -3.10 -16.02 -17.50
N ASP A 67 -2.62 -17.20 -17.89
CA ASP A 67 -3.40 -18.46 -17.80
C ASP A 67 -3.95 -18.73 -16.40
N GLU A 68 -3.24 -18.32 -15.36
CA GLU A 68 -3.70 -18.49 -13.98
C GLU A 68 -4.96 -17.67 -13.69
N LEU A 69 -5.02 -16.45 -14.22
CA LEU A 69 -6.20 -15.59 -14.07
C LEU A 69 -7.38 -16.12 -14.89
N VAL A 70 -7.12 -16.72 -16.05
CA VAL A 70 -8.16 -17.41 -16.85
C VAL A 70 -8.82 -18.50 -16.02
N LYS A 71 -8.03 -19.39 -15.42
CA LYS A 71 -8.53 -20.50 -14.60
C LYS A 71 -9.33 -20.04 -13.40
N GLU A 72 -8.89 -18.97 -12.72
CA GLU A 72 -9.63 -18.38 -11.62
C GLU A 72 -11.02 -17.89 -12.06
N ILE A 73 -11.11 -17.24 -13.23
CA ILE A 73 -12.37 -16.76 -13.79
C ILE A 73 -13.26 -17.95 -14.18
N GLU A 74 -12.73 -18.97 -14.85
CA GLU A 74 -13.47 -20.20 -15.21
C GLU A 74 -14.06 -20.88 -13.98
N ALA A 75 -13.27 -21.07 -12.92
CA ALA A 75 -13.72 -21.67 -11.67
C ALA A 75 -14.83 -20.85 -10.99
N ALA A 76 -14.75 -19.52 -11.06
CA ALA A 76 -15.77 -18.62 -10.51
C ALA A 76 -17.08 -18.69 -11.31
N LEU A 77 -17.00 -18.78 -12.64
CA LEU A 77 -18.17 -18.97 -13.51
C LEU A 77 -18.84 -20.32 -13.23
N ASP A 78 -18.07 -21.40 -13.11
CA ASP A 78 -18.57 -22.74 -12.77
C ASP A 78 -19.24 -22.76 -11.39
N ALA A 79 -18.74 -21.99 -10.43
CA ALA A 79 -19.37 -21.83 -9.12
C ALA A 79 -20.69 -21.06 -9.23
N TYR A 80 -20.70 -19.95 -9.96
CA TYR A 80 -21.90 -19.14 -10.19
C TYR A 80 -23.02 -19.93 -10.90
N GLU A 81 -22.68 -20.74 -11.89
CA GLU A 81 -23.65 -21.61 -12.56
C GLU A 81 -24.24 -22.68 -11.63
N ARG A 82 -23.45 -23.20 -10.69
CA ARG A 82 -23.93 -24.18 -9.70
C ARG A 82 -24.86 -23.53 -8.68
N ASP A 83 -24.54 -22.33 -8.21
CA ASP A 83 -25.36 -21.60 -7.25
C ASP A 83 -26.70 -21.18 -7.88
N THR A 84 -26.68 -20.67 -9.12
CA THR A 84 -27.91 -20.29 -9.84
C THR A 84 -28.82 -21.48 -10.18
N LYS A 85 -28.26 -22.68 -10.35
CA LYS A 85 -29.05 -23.92 -10.51
C LYS A 85 -29.61 -24.45 -9.19
N THR A 86 -29.03 -24.07 -8.05
CA THR A 86 -29.47 -24.51 -6.72
C THR A 86 -30.66 -23.68 -6.20
N ASP A 87 -30.75 -22.39 -6.56
CA ASP A 87 -31.89 -21.52 -6.23
C ASP A 87 -33.14 -21.75 -7.12
N ALA A 88 -33.02 -22.57 -8.17
CA ALA A 88 -34.09 -22.86 -9.12
C ALA A 88 -34.73 -24.26 -8.94
N ALA A 89 -34.37 -25.00 -7.89
CA ALA A 89 -34.85 -26.35 -7.57
C ALA A 89 -35.56 -26.39 -6.20
#